data_AF-A0A6P1L2Y0-F1
#
_entry.id   AF-A0A6P1L2Y0-F1
#
_cell.length_a   1.000
_cell.length_b   1.000
_cell.length_c   1.000
_cell.angle_alpha   90.00
_cell.angle_beta   90.00
_cell.angle_gamma   90.00
#
_symmetry.space_group_name_H-M   'P 1'
#
loop_
_entity.id
_entity.type
_entity.pdbx_description
1 polymer ?
#
loop_
_entity_poly.entity_id
_entity_poly.type
_entity_poly.pdbx_seq_one_letter_code
_entity_poly.pdbx_strand_id
1 'polypeptide(L)'
;MFINTIPFIILFEVVAKIAFLSTITSKLNFANTQLEALSQIDTKTFNYYTNALESLGFTRISDLELSESTLTVARVFCHPKHLCFAEVVQTPGRSSVFCDISSGLEQEWSVSFRDNCPNLAIVYAFLRNQKGIIVVQPGVTLEELLRSHLKFRQKMISDLNLQLLSDISIEAYFNQAQRSRTRVRKSLSRKSVIIGMVEMGLFSLKSEAQKSQWLGNYARLAAR
;
A
#
# COMPACT_ATOMS: atom_id res chain seq x y z
N MET A 1 34.00 23.59 13.52
CA MET A 1 33.48 22.43 14.29
C MET A 1 32.71 21.40 13.45
N PHE A 2 32.18 21.74 12.26
CA PHE A 2 31.37 20.81 11.45
C PHE A 2 32.15 19.77 10.60
N ILE A 3 33.43 20.01 10.29
CA ILE A 3 34.21 19.16 9.37
C ILE A 3 34.34 17.70 9.87
N ASN A 4 34.42 17.50 11.20
CA ASN A 4 34.55 16.15 11.77
C ASN A 4 33.23 15.37 11.86
N THR A 5 32.09 15.99 11.57
CA THR A 5 30.77 15.31 11.63
C THR A 5 30.32 14.74 10.29
N ILE A 6 30.86 15.26 9.18
CA ILE A 6 30.50 14.85 7.81
C ILE A 6 30.73 13.34 7.58
N PRO A 7 31.86 12.73 7.99
CA PRO A 7 32.07 11.30 7.79
C PRO A 7 31.04 10.43 8.53
N PHE A 8 30.63 10.83 9.74
CA PHE A 8 29.61 10.11 10.51
C PHE A 8 28.23 10.22 9.88
N ILE A 9 27.87 11.39 9.35
CA ILE A 9 26.59 11.61 8.65
C ILE A 9 26.51 10.74 7.39
N ILE A 10 27.59 10.69 6.61
CA ILE A 10 27.66 9.85 5.40
C ILE A 10 27.61 8.37 5.78
N LEU A 11 28.37 7.95 6.79
CA LEU A 11 28.36 6.56 7.25
C LEU A 11 26.96 6.15 7.73
N PHE A 12 26.30 7.00 8.53
CA PHE A 12 24.92 6.77 8.98
C PHE A 12 23.96 6.65 7.79
N GLU A 13 24.02 7.58 6.84
CA GLU A 13 23.19 7.56 5.63
C GLU A 13 23.39 6.24 4.86
N VAL A 14 24.63 5.80 4.65
CA VAL A 14 24.94 4.55 3.94
C VAL A 14 24.42 3.33 4.70
N VAL A 15 24.74 3.21 5.98
CA VAL A 15 24.34 2.06 6.81
C VAL A 15 22.82 1.98 6.92
N ALA A 16 22.16 3.09 7.25
CA ALA A 16 20.71 3.13 7.35
C ALA A 16 20.04 2.81 6.01
N LYS A 17 20.58 3.30 4.89
CA LYS A 17 20.05 3.03 3.55
C LYS A 17 20.18 1.57 3.16
N ILE A 18 21.30 0.94 3.47
CA ILE A 18 21.50 -0.51 3.29
C ILE A 18 20.48 -1.28 4.12
N ALA A 19 20.29 -0.91 5.39
CA ALA A 19 19.30 -1.54 6.26
C ALA A 19 17.88 -1.40 5.68
N PHE A 20 17.45 -0.19 5.31
CA PHE A 20 16.14 0.04 4.69
C PHE A 20 15.94 -0.77 3.39
N LEU A 21 16.94 -0.76 2.49
CA LEU A 21 16.87 -1.55 1.27
C LEU A 21 16.88 -3.05 1.53
N SER A 22 17.51 -3.54 2.60
CA SER A 22 17.47 -4.96 2.94
C SER A 22 16.08 -5.42 3.39
N THR A 23 15.28 -4.53 3.99
CA THR A 23 13.89 -4.83 4.40
C THR A 23 12.89 -4.88 3.24
N ILE A 24 13.24 -4.27 2.11
CA ILE A 24 12.40 -4.23 0.90
C ILE A 24 13.07 -5.09 -0.16
N THR A 25 12.80 -6.39 -0.16
CA THR A 25 13.36 -7.28 -1.18
C THR A 25 13.00 -6.79 -2.59
N SER A 26 13.82 -7.19 -3.57
CA SER A 26 13.56 -6.91 -4.98
C SER A 26 12.46 -7.78 -5.57
N LYS A 27 12.16 -8.94 -4.99
CA LYS A 27 11.23 -9.93 -5.52
C LYS A 27 10.32 -10.43 -4.41
N LEU A 28 9.02 -10.16 -4.54
CA LEU A 28 7.99 -10.69 -3.66
C LEU A 28 7.85 -12.20 -3.88
N ASN A 29 7.99 -12.94 -2.79
CA ASN A 29 7.65 -14.36 -2.75
C ASN A 29 6.32 -14.52 -2.02
N PHE A 30 5.28 -14.83 -2.80
CA PHE A 30 3.97 -15.16 -2.28
C PHE A 30 3.89 -16.68 -2.09
N ALA A 31 3.65 -17.10 -0.86
CA ALA A 31 3.30 -18.49 -0.57
C ALA A 31 1.79 -18.57 -0.35
N ASN A 32 1.13 -19.50 -1.03
CA ASN A 32 -0.26 -19.82 -0.70
C ASN A 32 -0.29 -20.44 0.70
N THR A 33 -1.22 -19.99 1.52
CA THR A 33 -1.33 -20.43 2.92
C THR A 33 -2.79 -20.69 3.27
N GLN A 34 -3.00 -21.30 4.43
CA GLN A 34 -4.31 -21.42 5.07
C GLN A 34 -4.28 -20.56 6.33
N LEU A 35 -4.98 -19.42 6.31
CA LEU A 35 -4.91 -18.45 7.41
C LEU A 35 -5.38 -19.05 8.73
N GLU A 36 -6.32 -19.99 8.67
CA GLU A 36 -6.87 -20.67 9.83
C GLU A 36 -5.85 -21.59 10.53
N ALA A 37 -4.78 -21.98 9.84
CA ALA A 37 -3.72 -22.82 10.39
C ALA A 37 -2.61 -22.01 11.08
N LEU A 38 -2.59 -20.69 10.92
CA LEU A 38 -1.55 -19.82 11.45
C LEU A 38 -1.88 -19.38 12.87
N SER A 39 -0.89 -19.39 13.75
CA SER A 39 -1.03 -18.83 15.09
C SER A 39 -1.04 -17.29 15.04
N GLN A 40 -1.73 -16.66 15.99
CA GLN A 40 -1.78 -15.20 16.15
C GLN A 40 -2.49 -14.42 15.02
N ILE A 41 -3.34 -15.09 14.24
CA ILE A 41 -4.27 -14.43 13.30
C ILE A 41 -5.57 -14.05 14.02
N ASP A 42 -6.04 -12.83 13.79
CA ASP A 42 -7.35 -12.38 14.24
C ASP A 42 -8.43 -12.89 13.29
N THR A 43 -8.77 -14.17 13.45
CA THR A 43 -9.76 -14.87 12.63
C THR A 43 -11.14 -14.20 12.68
N LYS A 44 -11.51 -13.61 13.82
CA LYS A 44 -12.77 -12.90 13.98
C LYS A 44 -12.84 -11.69 13.05
N THR A 45 -11.80 -10.87 13.03
CA THR A 45 -11.73 -9.69 12.17
C THR A 45 -11.59 -10.07 10.68
N PHE A 46 -10.83 -11.12 10.36
CA PHE A 46 -10.78 -11.67 8.99
C PHE A 46 -12.15 -12.13 8.50
N ASN A 47 -12.91 -12.85 9.33
CA ASN A 47 -14.26 -13.32 8.98
C ASN A 47 -15.24 -12.15 8.81
N TYR A 48 -15.14 -11.12 9.65
CA TYR A 48 -15.92 -9.89 9.49
C TYR A 48 -15.68 -9.24 8.12
N TYR A 49 -14.41 -8.99 7.76
CA TYR A 49 -14.08 -8.40 6.46
C TYR A 49 -14.46 -9.32 5.30
N THR A 50 -14.25 -10.64 5.43
CA THR A 50 -14.60 -11.62 4.40
C THR A 50 -16.09 -11.56 4.08
N ASN A 51 -16.95 -11.66 5.09
CA ASN A 51 -18.40 -11.62 4.91
C ASN A 51 -18.86 -10.29 4.32
N ALA A 52 -18.29 -9.17 4.78
CA ALA A 52 -18.63 -7.85 4.29
C ALA A 52 -18.22 -7.67 2.81
N LEU A 53 -17.02 -8.09 2.43
CA LEU A 53 -16.55 -8.02 1.04
C LEU A 53 -17.38 -8.93 0.12
N GLU A 54 -17.67 -10.17 0.53
CA GLU A 54 -18.51 -11.08 -0.25
C GLU A 54 -19.93 -10.54 -0.44
N SER A 55 -20.51 -9.89 0.58
CA SER A 55 -21.82 -9.23 0.45
C SER A 55 -21.83 -8.07 -0.54
N LEU A 56 -20.67 -7.44 -0.79
CA LEU A 56 -20.49 -6.38 -1.78
C LEU A 56 -20.19 -6.92 -3.19
N GLY A 57 -20.12 -8.24 -3.37
CA GLY A 57 -19.87 -8.88 -4.66
C GLY A 57 -18.40 -9.15 -4.97
N PHE A 58 -17.51 -9.08 -3.97
CA PHE A 58 -16.16 -9.61 -4.09
C PHE A 58 -16.15 -11.14 -4.00
N THR A 59 -15.16 -11.77 -4.62
CA THR A 59 -14.92 -13.21 -4.56
C THR A 59 -13.49 -13.44 -4.06
N ARG A 60 -13.34 -14.28 -3.02
CA ARG A 60 -12.03 -14.66 -2.50
C ARG A 60 -11.25 -15.43 -3.57
N ILE A 61 -10.00 -15.03 -3.81
CA ILE A 61 -9.13 -15.67 -4.81
C ILE A 61 -7.93 -16.40 -4.19
N SER A 62 -7.35 -15.89 -3.10
CA SER A 62 -6.21 -16.54 -2.46
C SER A 62 -5.99 -16.06 -1.03
N ASP A 63 -5.43 -16.95 -0.22
CA ASP A 63 -4.84 -16.64 1.07
C ASP A 63 -3.31 -16.74 0.92
N LEU A 64 -2.61 -15.68 1.31
CA LEU A 64 -1.20 -15.48 1.01
C LEU A 64 -0.39 -15.18 2.27
N GLU A 65 0.84 -15.64 2.26
CA GLU A 65 1.89 -15.30 3.21
C GLU A 65 3.06 -14.67 2.47
N LEU A 66 3.51 -13.49 2.92
CA LEU A 66 4.74 -12.87 2.43
C LEU A 66 5.93 -13.37 3.25
N SER A 67 6.82 -14.12 2.61
CA SER A 67 7.89 -14.89 3.26
C SER A 67 9.15 -14.08 3.63
N GLU A 68 9.08 -12.75 3.76
CA GLU A 68 10.26 -11.89 3.61
C GLU A 68 10.93 -11.34 4.87
N SER A 69 10.36 -11.47 6.07
CA SER A 69 11.03 -11.25 7.38
C SER A 69 10.04 -10.93 8.50
N THR A 70 8.92 -10.31 8.18
CA THR A 70 7.78 -10.14 9.07
C THR A 70 6.61 -10.83 8.39
N LEU A 71 6.24 -12.00 8.89
CA LEU A 71 5.04 -12.73 8.46
C LEU A 71 3.93 -11.70 8.29
N THR A 72 3.55 -11.44 7.05
CA THR A 72 2.42 -10.60 6.71
C THR A 72 1.52 -11.51 5.91
N VAL A 73 0.32 -11.68 6.42
CA VAL A 73 -0.67 -12.52 5.79
C VAL A 73 -1.71 -11.63 5.14
N ALA A 74 -2.22 -12.08 4.00
CA ALA A 74 -3.24 -11.38 3.26
C ALA A 74 -4.28 -12.36 2.73
N ARG A 75 -5.56 -12.02 2.87
CA ARG A 75 -6.65 -12.63 2.10
C ARG A 75 -7.01 -11.71 0.95
N VAL A 76 -6.86 -12.19 -0.27
CA VAL A 76 -7.08 -11.40 -1.49
C VAL A 76 -8.40 -11.79 -2.14
N PHE A 77 -9.11 -10.77 -2.61
CA PHE A 77 -10.39 -10.86 -3.30
C PHE A 77 -10.34 -10.09 -4.62
N CYS A 78 -11.17 -10.48 -5.57
CA CYS A 78 -11.45 -9.72 -6.78
C CYS A 78 -12.93 -9.36 -6.87
N HIS A 79 -13.24 -8.22 -7.52
CA HIS A 79 -14.62 -7.83 -7.82
C HIS A 79 -14.84 -7.90 -9.34
N PRO A 80 -15.56 -8.91 -9.86
CA PRO A 80 -15.68 -9.13 -11.31
C PRO A 80 -16.41 -8.00 -12.05
N LYS A 81 -17.45 -7.42 -11.44
CA LYS A 81 -18.19 -6.30 -12.03
C LYS A 81 -17.41 -4.98 -12.01
N HIS A 82 -16.66 -4.72 -10.94
CA HIS A 82 -15.97 -3.44 -10.76
C HIS A 82 -14.50 -3.47 -11.17
N LEU A 83 -13.94 -4.64 -11.51
CA LEU A 83 -12.56 -4.83 -11.96
C LEU A 83 -11.57 -4.21 -10.97
N CYS A 84 -11.70 -4.58 -9.70
CA CYS A 84 -10.83 -4.13 -8.62
C CYS A 84 -10.51 -5.29 -7.66
N PHE A 85 -9.46 -5.12 -6.87
CA PHE A 85 -9.06 -6.06 -5.84
C PHE A 85 -9.42 -5.51 -4.46
N ALA A 86 -9.62 -6.42 -3.51
CA ALA A 86 -9.57 -6.09 -2.09
C ALA A 86 -8.59 -7.03 -1.40
N GLU A 87 -7.91 -6.55 -0.37
CA GLU A 87 -7.07 -7.38 0.47
C GLU A 87 -7.31 -7.07 1.94
N VAL A 88 -7.40 -8.13 2.75
CA VAL A 88 -7.45 -8.04 4.21
C VAL A 88 -6.08 -8.46 4.71
N VAL A 89 -5.38 -7.55 5.38
CA VAL A 89 -3.96 -7.71 5.71
C VAL A 89 -3.76 -7.68 7.21
N GLN A 90 -2.92 -8.59 7.71
CA GLN A 90 -2.44 -8.59 9.08
C GLN A 90 -0.94 -8.93 9.12
N THR A 91 -0.22 -8.26 10.01
CA THR A 91 1.08 -8.74 10.46
C THR A 91 0.88 -9.54 11.76
N PRO A 92 1.00 -10.88 11.75
CA PRO A 92 1.00 -11.72 12.95
C PRO A 92 1.73 -11.11 14.15
N GLY A 93 1.11 -11.22 15.32
CA GLY A 93 1.60 -10.60 16.56
C GLY A 93 1.35 -9.09 16.68
N ARG A 94 0.77 -8.44 15.66
CA ARG A 94 0.22 -7.08 15.75
C ARG A 94 -1.30 -7.11 15.74
N SER A 95 -1.89 -6.17 16.46
CA SER A 95 -3.35 -6.06 16.65
C SER A 95 -4.10 -5.41 15.49
N SER A 96 -3.41 -4.88 14.48
CA SER A 96 -4.05 -4.13 13.40
C SER A 96 -4.28 -5.03 12.19
N VAL A 97 -5.54 -5.36 11.94
CA VAL A 97 -6.05 -5.89 10.67
C VAL A 97 -6.73 -4.76 9.93
N PHE A 98 -6.47 -4.62 8.63
CA PHE A 98 -7.07 -3.57 7.81
C PHE A 98 -7.47 -4.12 6.44
N CYS A 99 -8.40 -3.44 5.80
CA CYS A 99 -8.83 -3.71 4.43
C CYS A 99 -8.31 -2.63 3.48
N ASP A 100 -7.79 -3.05 2.32
CA ASP A 100 -7.40 -2.19 1.21
C ASP A 100 -8.22 -2.58 -0.04
N ILE A 101 -8.87 -1.61 -0.67
CA ILE A 101 -9.53 -1.76 -1.97
C ILE A 101 -8.70 -1.02 -3.01
N SER A 102 -8.26 -1.74 -4.05
CA SER A 102 -7.33 -1.17 -5.02
C SER A 102 -7.68 -1.48 -6.49
N SER A 103 -7.22 -0.61 -7.37
CA SER A 103 -7.32 -0.78 -8.82
C SER A 103 -6.02 -0.39 -9.50
N GLY A 104 -5.61 -1.21 -10.47
CA GLY A 104 -4.59 -0.86 -11.44
C GLY A 104 -5.22 -0.11 -12.63
N LEU A 105 -4.54 0.93 -13.09
CA LEU A 105 -4.90 1.70 -14.27
C LEU A 105 -3.74 1.62 -15.28
N GLU A 106 -4.01 2.00 -16.52
CA GLU A 106 -2.98 2.15 -17.54
C GLU A 106 -1.86 3.12 -17.13
N GLN A 107 -0.77 3.08 -17.90
CA GLN A 107 0.42 3.89 -17.64
C GLN A 107 0.98 3.69 -16.22
N GLU A 108 0.74 2.50 -15.67
CA GLU A 108 1.17 2.04 -14.36
C GLU A 108 0.62 2.83 -13.16
N TRP A 109 -0.50 3.52 -13.34
CA TRP A 109 -1.20 4.16 -12.22
C TRP A 109 -1.88 3.11 -11.34
N SER A 110 -1.95 3.40 -10.05
CA SER A 110 -2.75 2.61 -9.13
C SER A 110 -3.42 3.50 -8.10
N VAL A 111 -4.61 3.12 -7.66
CA VAL A 111 -5.35 3.78 -6.59
C VAL A 111 -5.76 2.74 -5.55
N SER A 112 -5.58 3.09 -4.29
CA SER A 112 -5.84 2.26 -3.12
C SER A 112 -6.59 3.09 -2.07
N PHE A 113 -7.65 2.51 -1.52
CA PHE A 113 -8.45 3.06 -0.43
C PHE A 113 -8.43 2.09 0.74
N ARG A 114 -8.03 2.57 1.91
CA ARG A 114 -7.81 1.75 3.11
C ARG A 114 -8.66 2.23 4.25
N ASP A 115 -9.23 1.32 5.03
CA ASP A 115 -9.89 1.68 6.29
C ASP A 115 -8.90 2.02 7.41
N ASN A 116 -7.65 1.56 7.30
CA ASN A 116 -6.58 1.89 8.22
C ASN A 116 -5.22 1.77 7.53
N CYS A 117 -4.21 2.47 8.04
CA CYS A 117 -2.84 2.33 7.54
C CYS A 117 -1.85 2.47 8.69
N PRO A 118 -1.32 1.37 9.25
CA PRO A 118 -0.27 1.46 10.25
C PRO A 118 0.96 2.14 9.65
N ASN A 119 1.67 2.93 10.46
CA ASN A 119 2.94 3.58 10.09
C ASN A 119 2.85 4.56 8.90
N LEU A 120 1.76 5.32 8.79
CA LEU A 120 1.53 6.27 7.69
C LEU A 120 2.67 7.28 7.50
N ALA A 121 3.36 7.69 8.58
CA ALA A 121 4.53 8.56 8.51
C ALA A 121 5.73 7.91 7.79
N ILE A 122 5.97 6.60 7.99
CA ILE A 122 7.02 5.84 7.29
C ILE A 122 6.63 5.62 5.83
N VAL A 123 5.35 5.26 5.59
CA VAL A 123 4.82 5.11 4.23
C VAL A 123 5.00 6.42 3.46
N TYR A 124 4.65 7.54 4.09
CA TYR A 124 4.89 8.88 3.58
C TYR A 124 6.39 9.15 3.39
N ALA A 125 7.26 8.92 4.35
CA ALA A 125 8.67 9.29 4.19
C ALA A 125 9.42 8.41 3.16
N PHE A 126 9.14 7.11 3.08
CA PHE A 126 10.04 6.17 2.39
C PHE A 126 9.38 5.32 1.31
N LEU A 127 8.06 5.09 1.38
CA LEU A 127 7.37 4.12 0.53
C LEU A 127 6.48 4.77 -0.55
N ARG A 128 6.58 6.09 -0.72
CA ARG A 128 5.80 6.82 -1.73
C ARG A 128 6.13 6.37 -3.15
N ASN A 129 5.08 6.06 -3.90
CA ASN A 129 5.11 5.87 -5.34
C ASN A 129 4.50 7.10 -6.03
N GLN A 130 5.15 7.60 -7.07
CA GLN A 130 4.69 8.77 -7.82
C GLN A 130 3.38 8.54 -8.55
N LYS A 131 3.12 7.30 -9.00
CA LYS A 131 1.88 6.90 -9.69
C LYS A 131 0.99 5.99 -8.82
N GLY A 132 1.28 5.88 -7.53
CA GLY A 132 0.45 5.14 -6.58
C GLY A 132 -0.28 6.10 -5.66
N ILE A 133 -1.60 6.09 -5.72
CA ILE A 133 -2.49 6.87 -4.85
C ILE A 133 -2.92 5.99 -3.68
N ILE A 134 -2.83 6.54 -2.47
CA ILE A 134 -3.30 5.90 -1.25
C ILE A 134 -4.20 6.90 -0.54
N VAL A 135 -5.43 6.49 -0.22
CA VAL A 135 -6.36 7.25 0.61
C VAL A 135 -6.73 6.37 1.80
N VAL A 136 -6.69 6.92 3.00
CA VAL A 136 -7.02 6.24 4.25
C VAL A 136 -8.28 6.88 4.81
N GLN A 137 -9.31 6.08 5.06
CA GLN A 137 -10.60 6.54 5.59
C GLN A 137 -10.95 5.76 6.86
N PRO A 138 -10.40 6.16 8.02
CA PRO A 138 -10.67 5.48 9.28
C PRO A 138 -12.15 5.51 9.66
N GLY A 139 -12.67 4.37 10.09
CA GLY A 139 -14.02 4.24 10.67
C GLY A 139 -15.18 4.24 9.65
N VAL A 140 -14.90 4.26 8.35
CA VAL A 140 -15.93 4.11 7.33
C VAL A 140 -16.29 2.63 7.11
N THR A 141 -17.49 2.38 6.61
CA THR A 141 -17.89 1.01 6.21
C THR A 141 -17.19 0.58 4.92
N LEU A 142 -17.09 -0.73 4.65
CA LEU A 142 -16.50 -1.23 3.40
C LEU A 142 -17.31 -0.81 2.16
N GLU A 143 -18.63 -0.64 2.30
CA GLU A 143 -19.48 -0.12 1.23
C GLU A 143 -19.10 1.32 0.89
N GLU A 144 -18.92 2.17 1.90
CA GLU A 144 -18.48 3.55 1.72
C GLU A 144 -17.06 3.65 1.18
N LEU A 145 -16.17 2.76 1.63
CA LEU A 145 -14.80 2.64 1.13
C LEU A 145 -14.79 2.28 -0.36
N LEU A 146 -15.55 1.26 -0.76
CA LEU A 146 -15.71 0.86 -2.17
C LEU A 146 -16.31 2.00 -3.00
N ARG A 147 -17.37 2.65 -2.53
CA ARG A 147 -18.01 3.77 -3.21
C ARG A 147 -17.03 4.93 -3.42
N SER A 148 -16.26 5.27 -2.40
CA SER A 148 -15.25 6.33 -2.45
C SER A 148 -14.15 6.00 -3.45
N HIS A 149 -13.65 4.75 -3.41
CA HIS A 149 -12.68 4.22 -4.36
C HIS A 149 -13.17 4.32 -5.81
N LEU A 150 -14.37 3.81 -6.10
CA LEU A 150 -14.93 3.82 -7.45
C LEU A 150 -15.14 5.24 -7.98
N LYS A 151 -15.67 6.14 -7.14
CA LYS A 151 -15.87 7.55 -7.49
C LYS A 151 -14.54 8.23 -7.81
N PHE A 152 -13.54 8.05 -6.96
CA PHE A 152 -12.23 8.67 -7.15
C PHE A 152 -11.49 8.09 -8.37
N ARG A 153 -11.55 6.77 -8.55
CA ARG A 153 -11.00 6.07 -9.72
C ARG A 153 -11.61 6.60 -11.02
N GLN A 154 -12.93 6.78 -11.08
CA GLN A 154 -13.58 7.33 -12.26
C GLN A 154 -13.14 8.77 -12.54
N LYS A 155 -12.96 9.57 -11.49
CA LYS A 155 -12.38 10.91 -11.63
C LYS A 155 -10.97 10.87 -12.20
N MET A 156 -10.08 10.01 -11.67
CA MET A 156 -8.72 9.86 -12.21
C MET A 156 -8.69 9.44 -13.68
N ILE A 157 -9.55 8.49 -14.06
CA ILE A 157 -9.72 8.04 -15.45
C ILE A 157 -10.06 9.23 -16.34
N SER A 158 -11.01 10.06 -15.93
CA SER A 158 -11.42 11.26 -16.68
C SER A 158 -10.32 12.31 -16.74
N ASP A 159 -9.73 12.66 -15.59
CA ASP A 159 -8.74 13.75 -15.49
C ASP A 159 -7.45 13.44 -16.26
N LEU A 160 -7.04 12.17 -16.30
CA LEU A 160 -5.77 11.74 -16.89
C LEU A 160 -5.91 10.98 -18.22
N ASN A 161 -7.14 10.80 -18.71
CA ASN A 161 -7.47 9.98 -19.88
C ASN A 161 -6.82 8.58 -19.82
N LEU A 162 -7.08 7.86 -18.71
CA LEU A 162 -6.54 6.53 -18.44
C LEU A 162 -7.60 5.45 -18.67
N GLN A 163 -7.19 4.23 -18.96
CA GLN A 163 -8.09 3.07 -18.91
C GLN A 163 -7.88 2.22 -17.66
N LEU A 164 -8.91 1.47 -17.30
CA LEU A 164 -8.87 0.51 -16.20
C LEU A 164 -8.22 -0.79 -16.68
N LEU A 165 -7.32 -1.37 -15.87
CA LEU A 165 -6.83 -2.71 -16.15
C LEU A 165 -7.93 -3.74 -15.87
N SER A 166 -8.29 -4.53 -16.87
CA SER A 166 -9.41 -5.48 -16.79
C SER A 166 -9.02 -6.86 -16.27
N ASP A 167 -7.72 -7.17 -16.23
CA ASP A 167 -7.23 -8.46 -15.75
C ASP A 167 -7.29 -8.51 -14.22
N ILE A 168 -8.23 -9.33 -13.72
CA ILE A 168 -8.48 -9.57 -12.29
C ILE A 168 -7.93 -10.91 -11.80
N SER A 169 -7.05 -11.54 -12.57
CA SER A 169 -6.38 -12.78 -12.16
C SER A 169 -5.45 -12.56 -10.97
N ILE A 170 -5.14 -13.64 -10.25
CA ILE A 170 -4.17 -13.59 -9.16
C ILE A 170 -2.76 -13.27 -9.69
N GLU A 171 -2.43 -13.72 -10.90
CA GLU A 171 -1.19 -13.40 -11.60
C GLU A 171 -1.08 -11.91 -11.90
N ALA A 172 -2.17 -11.26 -12.33
CA ALA A 172 -2.20 -9.81 -12.52
C ALA A 172 -1.97 -9.06 -11.21
N TYR A 173 -2.59 -9.51 -10.11
CA TYR A 173 -2.35 -8.97 -8.77
C TYR A 173 -0.88 -9.09 -8.37
N PHE A 174 -0.25 -10.26 -8.51
CA PHE A 174 1.17 -10.47 -8.21
C PHE A 174 2.07 -9.59 -9.06
N ASN A 175 1.79 -9.49 -10.35
CA ASN A 175 2.53 -8.64 -11.27
C ASN A 175 2.44 -7.16 -10.87
N GLN A 176 1.26 -6.69 -10.47
CA GLN A 176 1.05 -5.32 -10.00
C GLN A 176 1.81 -5.07 -8.69
N ALA A 177 1.72 -5.97 -7.72
CA ALA A 177 2.45 -5.89 -6.45
C ALA A 177 3.97 -5.85 -6.67
N GLN A 178 4.49 -6.74 -7.53
CA GLN A 178 5.91 -6.83 -7.88
C GLN A 178 6.42 -5.55 -8.57
N ARG A 179 5.64 -4.99 -9.51
CA ARG A 179 5.97 -3.71 -10.16
C ARG A 179 5.96 -2.56 -9.15
N SER A 180 4.98 -2.52 -8.24
CA SER A 180 4.92 -1.52 -7.18
C SER A 180 6.15 -1.60 -6.27
N ARG A 181 6.50 -2.81 -5.80
CA ARG A 181 7.69 -3.08 -4.96
C ARG A 181 8.98 -2.62 -5.63
N THR A 182 9.17 -2.98 -6.90
CA THR A 182 10.34 -2.59 -7.69
C THR A 182 10.48 -1.08 -7.80
N ARG A 183 9.36 -0.36 -8.02
CA ARG A 183 9.34 1.11 -8.11
C ARG A 183 9.65 1.77 -6.77
N VAL A 184 9.05 1.28 -5.68
CA VAL A 184 9.35 1.76 -4.33
C VAL A 184 10.83 1.55 -4.01
N ARG A 185 11.39 0.38 -4.28
CA ARG A 185 12.81 0.09 -4.07
C ARG A 185 13.71 1.03 -4.88
N LYS A 186 13.40 1.28 -6.16
CA LYS A 186 14.14 2.22 -7.02
C LYS A 186 14.03 3.67 -6.55
N SER A 187 12.87 4.06 -6.02
CA SER A 187 12.66 5.39 -5.43
C SER A 187 13.50 5.55 -4.17
N LEU A 188 13.45 4.56 -3.28
CA LEU A 188 14.19 4.55 -2.02
C LEU A 188 15.71 4.52 -2.23
N SER A 189 16.20 3.77 -3.24
CA SER A 189 17.63 3.73 -3.56
C SER A 189 18.18 5.08 -4.03
N ARG A 190 17.31 5.98 -4.52
CA ARG A 190 17.68 7.34 -4.95
C ARG A 190 17.47 8.39 -3.85
N LYS A 191 16.65 8.08 -2.85
CA LYS A 191 16.33 8.99 -1.76
C LYS A 191 17.43 9.00 -0.70
N SER A 192 17.64 10.14 -0.04
CA SER A 192 18.43 10.20 1.19
C SER A 192 17.58 9.82 2.40
N VAL A 193 18.13 9.00 3.28
CA VAL A 193 17.53 8.61 4.55
C VAL A 193 17.30 9.83 5.42
N ILE A 194 18.28 10.74 5.51
CA ILE A 194 18.17 11.98 6.28
C ILE A 194 16.99 12.83 5.77
N ILE A 195 16.86 13.00 4.46
CA ILE A 195 15.72 13.72 3.86
C ILE A 195 14.40 13.01 4.24
N GLY A 196 14.36 11.68 4.17
CA GLY A 196 13.19 10.92 4.59
C GLY A 196 12.83 11.13 6.06
N MET A 197 13.82 11.16 6.97
CA MET A 197 13.59 11.45 8.39
C MET A 197 13.06 12.86 8.61
N VAL A 198 13.59 13.86 7.90
CA VAL A 198 13.05 15.23 7.93
C VAL A 198 11.61 15.27 7.47
N GLU A 199 11.29 14.62 6.34
CA GLU A 199 9.92 14.54 5.83
C GLU A 199 8.97 13.81 6.79
N MET A 200 9.46 12.80 7.51
CA MET A 200 8.72 12.10 8.57
C MET A 200 8.44 13.04 9.74
N GLY A 201 9.40 13.88 10.13
CA GLY A 201 9.19 14.93 11.13
C GLY A 201 8.15 15.95 10.67
N LEU A 202 8.26 16.45 9.43
CA LEU A 202 7.31 17.39 8.83
C LEU A 202 5.91 16.79 8.65
N PHE A 203 5.79 15.46 8.53
CA PHE A 203 4.49 14.79 8.46
C PHE A 203 3.64 15.03 9.72
N SER A 204 4.27 15.15 10.89
CA SER A 204 3.55 15.45 12.14
C SER A 204 2.81 16.79 12.11
N LEU A 205 3.34 17.76 11.35
CA LEU A 205 2.79 19.12 11.22
C LEU A 205 1.62 19.20 10.23
N LYS A 206 1.31 18.13 9.50
CA LYS A 206 0.19 18.11 8.54
C LYS A 206 -1.15 18.00 9.26
N SER A 207 -2.20 18.53 8.63
CA SER A 207 -3.58 18.25 9.06
C SER A 207 -3.93 16.77 8.87
N GLU A 208 -4.90 16.26 9.62
CA GLU A 208 -5.35 14.86 9.49
C GLU A 208 -5.85 14.53 8.08
N ALA A 209 -6.56 15.46 7.44
CA ALA A 209 -6.97 15.33 6.04
C ALA A 209 -5.77 15.13 5.10
N GLN A 210 -4.67 15.87 5.30
CA GLN A 210 -3.45 15.70 4.51
C GLN A 210 -2.68 14.43 4.85
N LYS A 211 -2.69 13.99 6.11
CA LYS A 211 -2.05 12.74 6.52
C LYS A 211 -2.76 11.54 5.89
N SER A 212 -4.09 11.60 5.83
CA SER A 212 -4.95 10.53 5.32
C SER A 212 -4.82 10.27 3.81
N GLN A 213 -4.16 11.13 3.04
CA GLN A 213 -4.06 10.96 1.60
C GLN A 213 -2.65 11.17 1.05
N TRP A 214 -2.27 10.30 0.14
CA TRP A 214 -1.11 10.44 -0.73
C TRP A 214 -1.59 10.45 -2.18
N LEU A 215 -1.58 11.63 -2.79
CA LEU A 215 -2.07 11.84 -4.16
C LEU A 215 -0.97 11.77 -5.23
N GLY A 216 0.26 11.39 -4.89
CA GLY A 216 1.34 11.23 -5.86
C GLY A 216 1.51 12.42 -6.81
N ASN A 217 1.78 12.12 -8.07
CA ASN A 217 1.84 13.12 -9.14
C ASN A 217 0.44 13.57 -9.59
N TYR A 218 -0.64 12.87 -9.21
CA TYR A 218 -2.00 13.20 -9.65
C TYR A 218 -2.42 14.58 -9.14
N ALA A 219 -2.09 14.93 -7.89
CA ALA A 219 -2.37 16.28 -7.36
C ALA A 219 -1.85 17.42 -8.24
N ARG A 220 -0.72 17.22 -8.92
CA ARG A 220 -0.14 18.22 -9.84
C ARG A 220 -0.75 18.12 -11.24
N LEU A 221 -1.03 16.92 -11.72
CA LEU A 221 -1.51 16.68 -13.08
C LEU A 221 -2.99 17.05 -13.25
N ALA A 222 -3.81 16.81 -12.24
CA ALA A 222 -5.24 17.14 -12.24
C ALA A 222 -5.55 18.62 -12.04
N ALA A 223 -4.54 19.43 -11.68
CA ALA A 223 -4.67 20.88 -11.51
C ALA A 223 -4.37 21.66 -12.80
N ARG A 224 -4.11 20.96 -13.91
CA ARG A 224 -3.85 21.53 -15.24
C ARG A 224 -5.09 21.39 -16.10
#